data_AF-A0A1C6DLH0-F1
#
_entry.id   AF-A0A1C6DLH0-F1
#
_cell.length_a   1.000
_cell.length_b   1.000
_cell.length_c   1.000
_cell.angle_alpha   90.00
_cell.angle_beta   90.00
_cell.angle_gamma   90.00
#
_symmetry.space_group_name_H-M   'P 1'
#
loop_
_entity.id
_entity.type
_entity.pdbx_description
1 polymer ?
#
loop_
_entity_poly.entity_id
_entity_poly.type
_entity_poly.pdbx_seq_one_letter_code
_entity_poly.pdbx_strand_id
1 'polypeptide(L)'
;MNYKKELKKKINADYERRVKQWMASDPAQLMDTVEVIAATRLIHDNIDEAVTDHDAQFLLGLDDPLGYITDRWISENGADSSHKEELQHCVWTLQQDFGDVQIPATVRDFLMDHKGGVFSLMTPCGYVSLTEAQAESLLDGHRIRSHPGVADASMEVSADEILTQTVISANRQNGVWYLMTEFPEQTQSPTEMEVNMC
;
A
#
# COMPACT_ATOMS: atom_id res chain seq x y z
N MET A 1 16.53 9.30 -16.70
CA MET A 1 16.69 8.64 -15.39
C MET A 1 17.11 7.20 -15.67
N ASN A 2 18.04 6.61 -14.91
CA ASN A 2 18.37 5.18 -15.07
C ASN A 2 17.61 4.40 -14.00
N TYR A 3 16.40 3.94 -14.33
CA TYR A 3 15.48 3.33 -13.37
C TYR A 3 16.04 2.03 -12.81
N LYS A 4 16.68 1.19 -13.64
CA LYS A 4 17.32 -0.05 -13.18
C LYS A 4 18.43 0.21 -12.14
N LYS A 5 19.28 1.21 -12.38
CA LYS A 5 20.34 1.59 -11.43
C LYS A 5 19.78 2.08 -10.09
N GLU A 6 18.73 2.91 -10.12
CA GLU A 6 18.09 3.39 -8.88
C GLU A 6 17.35 2.27 -8.15
N LEU A 7 16.66 1.39 -8.88
CA LEU A 7 16.02 0.21 -8.30
C LEU A 7 17.06 -0.67 -7.61
N LYS A 8 18.17 -0.98 -8.28
CA LYS A 8 19.24 -1.81 -7.71
C LYS A 8 19.80 -1.19 -6.43
N LYS A 9 19.99 0.12 -6.39
CA LYS A 9 20.43 0.84 -5.18
C LYS A 9 19.41 0.70 -4.04
N LYS A 10 18.11 0.88 -4.30
CA LYS A 10 17.04 0.74 -3.29
C LYS A 10 16.95 -0.71 -2.78
N ILE A 11 16.98 -1.70 -3.67
CA ILE A 11 16.94 -3.13 -3.33
C ILE A 11 18.17 -3.54 -2.51
N ASN A 12 19.38 -3.10 -2.89
CA ASN A 12 20.59 -3.41 -2.12
C ASN A 12 20.52 -2.83 -0.69
N ALA A 13 20.08 -1.57 -0.55
CA ALA A 13 19.97 -0.94 0.76
C ALA A 13 18.95 -1.65 1.67
N ASP A 14 17.80 -2.08 1.12
CA ASP A 14 16.83 -2.87 1.88
C ASP A 14 17.36 -4.27 2.23
N TYR A 15 17.98 -4.95 1.28
CA TYR A 15 18.57 -6.26 1.49
C TYR A 15 19.62 -6.25 2.62
N GLU A 16 20.53 -5.27 2.62
CA GLU A 16 21.51 -5.10 3.70
C GLU A 16 20.87 -4.89 5.07
N ARG A 17 19.74 -4.16 5.13
CA ARG A 17 18.97 -3.96 6.36
C ARG A 17 18.36 -5.28 6.84
N ARG A 18 17.74 -6.06 5.94
CA ARG A 18 17.15 -7.37 6.26
C ARG A 18 18.20 -8.36 6.73
N VAL A 19 19.38 -8.40 6.08
CA VAL A 19 20.51 -9.24 6.51
C VAL A 19 20.93 -8.93 7.94
N LYS A 20 21.06 -7.64 8.32
CA LYS A 20 21.39 -7.25 9.70
C LYS A 20 20.33 -7.72 10.70
N GLN A 21 19.05 -7.63 10.32
CA GLN A 21 17.94 -8.10 11.16
C GLN A 21 17.95 -9.62 11.33
N TRP A 22 18.15 -10.38 10.26
CA TRP A 22 18.26 -11.85 10.32
C TRP A 22 19.44 -12.28 11.17
N MET A 23 20.61 -11.64 11.01
CA MET A 23 21.79 -11.95 11.82
C MET A 23 21.61 -11.65 13.32
N ALA A 24 20.68 -10.78 13.68
CA ALA A 24 20.32 -10.46 15.06
C ALA A 24 19.16 -11.29 15.62
N SER A 25 18.51 -12.12 14.78
CA SER A 25 17.37 -12.94 15.16
C SER A 25 17.81 -14.28 15.77
N ASP A 26 16.97 -14.86 16.63
CA ASP A 26 17.22 -16.18 17.20
C ASP A 26 17.03 -17.30 16.15
N PRO A 27 17.76 -18.43 16.23
CA PRO A 27 17.61 -19.55 15.29
C PRO A 27 16.18 -20.05 15.10
N ALA A 28 15.31 -20.02 16.12
CA ALA A 28 13.92 -20.43 15.96
C ALA A 28 13.15 -19.53 14.99
N GLN A 29 13.36 -18.21 15.08
CA GLN A 29 12.74 -17.23 14.18
C GLN A 29 13.31 -17.30 12.76
N LEU A 30 14.58 -17.66 12.64
CA LEU A 30 15.20 -17.88 11.34
C LEU A 30 14.62 -19.10 10.62
N MET A 31 14.32 -20.19 11.35
CA MET A 31 13.68 -21.37 10.76
C MET A 31 12.30 -21.04 10.16
N ASP A 32 11.51 -20.20 10.83
CA ASP A 32 10.18 -19.79 10.36
C ASP A 32 10.23 -18.88 9.12
N THR A 33 11.39 -18.30 8.80
CA THR A 33 11.58 -17.35 7.69
C THR A 33 12.57 -17.82 6.63
N VAL A 34 13.01 -19.08 6.65
CA VAL A 34 13.99 -19.63 5.70
C VAL A 34 13.57 -19.41 4.25
N GLU A 35 12.29 -19.66 3.93
CA GLU A 35 11.74 -19.50 2.59
C GLU A 35 11.78 -18.04 2.13
N VAL A 36 11.43 -17.11 3.03
CA VAL A 36 11.54 -15.66 2.79
C VAL A 36 12.99 -15.26 2.53
N ILE A 37 13.94 -15.74 3.35
CA ILE A 37 15.37 -15.44 3.18
C ILE A 37 15.87 -15.94 1.82
N ALA A 38 15.49 -17.17 1.42
CA ALA A 38 15.90 -17.77 0.16
C ALA A 38 15.36 -16.98 -1.04
N ALA A 39 14.05 -16.70 -1.06
CA ALA A 39 13.40 -15.94 -2.12
C ALA A 39 13.94 -14.50 -2.22
N THR A 40 14.06 -13.79 -1.08
CA THR A 40 14.60 -12.43 -1.04
C THR A 40 16.03 -12.37 -1.61
N ARG A 41 16.88 -13.35 -1.28
CA ARG A 41 18.24 -13.42 -1.83
C ARG A 41 18.24 -13.69 -3.34
N LEU A 42 17.43 -14.63 -3.80
CA LEU A 42 17.30 -14.95 -5.23
C LEU A 42 16.89 -13.71 -6.03
N ILE A 43 15.90 -12.97 -5.55
CA ILE A 43 15.42 -11.74 -6.18
C ILE A 43 16.52 -10.69 -6.18
N HIS A 44 17.15 -10.43 -5.03
CA HIS A 44 18.25 -9.46 -4.93
C HIS A 44 19.35 -9.73 -5.96
N ASP A 45 19.72 -10.99 -6.15
CA ASP A 45 20.82 -11.39 -7.03
C ASP A 45 20.44 -11.31 -8.52
N ASN A 46 19.17 -11.53 -8.89
CA ASN A 46 18.74 -11.64 -10.28
C ASN A 46 17.91 -10.47 -10.82
N ILE A 47 17.41 -9.57 -9.97
CA ILE A 47 16.45 -8.52 -10.37
C ILE A 47 16.97 -7.62 -11.50
N ASP A 48 18.26 -7.26 -11.51
CA ASP A 48 18.84 -6.37 -12.51
C ASP A 48 18.84 -6.99 -13.91
N GLU A 49 18.94 -8.31 -14.01
CA GLU A 49 18.92 -9.00 -15.29
C GLU A 49 17.50 -9.38 -15.73
N ALA A 50 16.60 -9.62 -14.78
CA ALA A 50 15.24 -10.09 -15.06
C ALA A 50 14.27 -8.97 -15.50
N VAL A 51 14.47 -7.74 -15.03
CA VAL A 51 13.49 -6.66 -15.22
C VAL A 51 13.88 -5.69 -16.34
N THR A 52 12.86 -5.16 -17.03
CA THR A 52 13.02 -4.06 -18.00
C THR A 52 13.11 -2.69 -17.29
N ASP A 53 13.40 -1.62 -18.03
CA ASP A 53 13.34 -0.25 -17.47
C ASP A 53 11.91 0.15 -17.05
N HIS A 54 10.88 -0.35 -17.74
CA HIS A 54 9.49 -0.10 -17.38
C HIS A 54 9.13 -0.78 -16.05
N ASP A 55 9.54 -2.03 -15.90
CA ASP A 55 9.39 -2.79 -14.66
C ASP A 55 10.12 -2.10 -13.50
N ALA A 56 11.34 -1.61 -13.75
CA ALA A 56 12.10 -0.90 -12.75
C ALA A 56 11.44 0.41 -12.33
N GLN A 57 10.82 1.14 -13.26
CA GLN A 57 10.04 2.33 -12.96
C GLN A 57 8.82 2.01 -12.09
N PHE A 58 8.09 0.94 -12.39
CA PHE A 58 6.96 0.47 -11.59
C PHE A 58 7.39 0.10 -10.16
N LEU A 59 8.41 -0.77 -10.04
CA LEU A 59 8.91 -1.24 -8.74
C LEU A 59 9.46 -0.09 -7.87
N LEU A 60 10.05 0.93 -8.48
CA LEU A 60 10.48 2.13 -7.75
C LEU A 60 9.32 2.93 -7.14
N GLY A 61 8.11 2.79 -7.69
CA GLY A 61 6.89 3.38 -7.14
C GLY A 61 6.38 2.67 -5.87
N LEU A 62 6.84 1.45 -5.59
CA LEU A 62 6.46 0.69 -4.42
C LEU A 62 7.25 1.15 -3.17
N ASP A 63 6.61 1.09 -2.02
CA ASP A 63 7.25 1.33 -0.71
C ASP A 63 8.33 0.27 -0.43
N ASP A 64 7.93 -1.00 -0.47
CA ASP A 64 8.78 -2.18 -0.24
C ASP A 64 8.83 -3.12 -1.46
N PRO A 65 9.49 -2.72 -2.57
CA PRO A 65 9.54 -3.56 -3.78
C PRO A 65 10.19 -4.92 -3.55
N LEU A 66 11.18 -5.02 -2.65
CA LEU A 66 11.81 -6.30 -2.36
C LEU A 66 10.85 -7.24 -1.62
N GLY A 67 10.06 -6.71 -0.68
CA GLY A 67 9.01 -7.46 0.00
C GLY A 67 7.93 -7.96 -0.96
N TYR A 68 7.32 -7.05 -1.75
CA TYR A 68 6.25 -7.43 -2.68
C TYR A 68 6.67 -8.52 -3.68
N ILE A 69 7.89 -8.41 -4.24
CA ILE A 69 8.39 -9.44 -5.18
C ILE A 69 8.69 -10.74 -4.43
N THR A 70 9.18 -10.68 -3.18
CA THR A 70 9.44 -11.87 -2.37
C THR A 70 8.15 -12.64 -2.09
N ASP A 71 7.11 -11.95 -1.63
CA ASP A 71 5.81 -12.56 -1.33
C ASP A 71 5.19 -13.15 -2.60
N ARG A 72 5.27 -12.43 -3.72
CA ARG A 72 4.80 -12.92 -5.02
C ARG A 72 5.54 -14.17 -5.46
N TRP A 73 6.87 -14.15 -5.36
CA TRP A 73 7.72 -15.27 -5.76
C TRP A 73 7.35 -16.55 -5.01
N ILE A 74 7.21 -16.45 -3.69
CA ILE A 74 6.84 -17.58 -2.83
C ILE A 74 5.46 -18.10 -3.20
N SER A 75 4.49 -17.20 -3.42
CA SER A 75 3.13 -17.56 -3.79
C SER A 75 3.03 -18.28 -5.14
N GLU A 76 3.84 -17.91 -6.12
CA GLU A 76 3.74 -18.45 -7.49
C GLU A 76 4.61 -19.69 -7.70
N ASN A 77 5.77 -19.76 -7.06
CA ASN A 77 6.78 -20.76 -7.42
C ASN A 77 7.32 -21.58 -6.22
N GLY A 78 7.10 -21.13 -4.99
CA GLY A 78 7.75 -21.69 -3.80
C GLY A 78 9.27 -21.44 -3.75
N ALA A 79 9.94 -22.04 -2.78
CA ALA A 79 11.36 -21.77 -2.49
C ALA A 79 12.40 -22.27 -3.51
N ASP A 80 12.04 -23.18 -4.43
CA ASP A 80 13.01 -24.03 -5.16
C ASP A 80 13.07 -23.78 -6.68
N SER A 81 12.28 -22.86 -7.23
CA SER A 81 12.40 -22.47 -8.65
C SER A 81 13.53 -21.44 -8.83
N SER A 82 14.11 -21.33 -10.02
CA SER A 82 15.21 -20.38 -10.26
C SER A 82 15.23 -19.78 -11.65
N HIS A 83 14.08 -19.72 -12.34
CA HIS A 83 14.06 -19.26 -13.72
C HIS A 83 13.81 -17.75 -13.79
N LYS A 84 14.65 -17.03 -14.54
CA LYS A 84 14.54 -15.56 -14.72
C LYS A 84 13.19 -15.14 -15.32
N GLU A 85 12.64 -15.98 -16.19
CA GLU A 85 11.31 -15.80 -16.79
C GLU A 85 10.20 -15.83 -15.73
N GLU A 86 10.33 -16.63 -14.67
CA GLU A 86 9.39 -16.66 -13.55
C GLU A 86 9.46 -15.36 -12.73
N LEU A 87 10.64 -14.75 -12.62
CA LEU A 87 10.80 -13.51 -11.86
C LEU A 87 10.19 -12.34 -12.63
N GLN A 88 10.39 -12.31 -13.95
CA GLN A 88 9.70 -11.35 -14.81
C GLN A 88 8.18 -11.56 -14.77
N HIS A 89 7.72 -12.81 -14.76
CA HIS A 89 6.30 -13.13 -14.59
C HIS A 89 5.76 -12.62 -13.25
N CYS A 90 6.46 -12.82 -12.14
CA CYS A 90 6.06 -12.27 -10.83
C CYS A 90 5.90 -10.74 -10.89
N VAL A 91 6.81 -10.03 -11.56
CA VAL A 91 6.71 -8.57 -11.72
C VAL A 91 5.54 -8.19 -12.62
N TRP A 92 5.29 -8.94 -13.70
CA TRP A 92 4.13 -8.73 -14.56
C TRP A 92 2.81 -8.97 -13.81
N THR A 93 2.68 -10.05 -13.03
CA THR A 93 1.50 -10.30 -12.18
C THR A 93 1.33 -9.18 -11.17
N LEU A 94 2.40 -8.71 -10.53
CA LEU A 94 2.33 -7.55 -9.64
C LEU A 94 1.85 -6.30 -10.39
N GLN A 95 2.35 -6.04 -11.60
CA GLN A 95 1.87 -4.92 -12.40
C GLN A 95 0.39 -5.06 -12.78
N GLN A 96 -0.09 -6.28 -13.07
CA GLN A 96 -1.52 -6.52 -13.30
C GLN A 96 -2.31 -6.27 -12.03
N ASP A 97 -1.89 -6.83 -10.89
CA ASP A 97 -2.58 -6.64 -9.62
C ASP A 97 -2.63 -5.16 -9.22
N PHE A 98 -1.55 -4.40 -9.45
CA PHE A 98 -1.49 -2.95 -9.19
C PHE A 98 -2.18 -2.09 -10.29
N GLY A 99 -2.27 -2.59 -11.52
CA GLY A 99 -2.92 -1.93 -12.65
C GLY A 99 -4.43 -2.19 -12.72
N ASP A 100 -4.88 -3.30 -12.16
CA ASP A 100 -6.27 -3.69 -11.92
C ASP A 100 -6.77 -3.28 -10.53
N VAL A 101 -5.92 -2.63 -9.70
CA VAL A 101 -6.44 -1.82 -8.60
C VAL A 101 -7.18 -0.65 -9.22
N GLN A 102 -8.47 -0.87 -9.52
CA GLN A 102 -9.47 0.14 -9.21
C GLN A 102 -9.18 0.52 -7.77
N ILE A 103 -8.57 1.68 -7.57
CA ILE A 103 -8.45 2.24 -6.22
C ILE A 103 -9.88 2.15 -5.67
N PRO A 104 -10.10 1.40 -4.56
CA PRO A 104 -11.45 1.24 -4.03
C PRO A 104 -12.06 2.62 -3.94
N ALA A 105 -13.20 2.80 -4.62
CA ALA A 105 -13.70 4.14 -4.95
C ALA A 105 -13.87 4.98 -3.69
N THR A 106 -14.05 4.34 -2.54
CA THR A 106 -14.20 4.99 -1.26
C THR A 106 -13.35 4.38 -0.13
N VAL A 107 -13.14 5.15 0.94
CA VAL A 107 -12.52 4.67 2.19
C VAL A 107 -13.26 3.45 2.74
N ARG A 108 -14.59 3.39 2.63
CA ARG A 108 -15.39 2.22 3.04
C ARG A 108 -14.90 0.95 2.38
N ASP A 109 -14.81 0.96 1.06
CA ASP A 109 -14.44 -0.21 0.26
C ASP A 109 -13.01 -0.64 0.64
N PHE A 110 -12.09 0.33 0.78
CA PHE A 110 -10.72 0.06 1.20
C PHE A 110 -10.65 -0.64 2.57
N LEU A 111 -11.41 -0.18 3.57
CA LEU A 111 -11.43 -0.80 4.89
C LEU A 111 -12.07 -2.19 4.88
N MET A 112 -13.08 -2.42 4.03
CA MET A 112 -13.72 -3.73 3.87
C MET A 112 -12.80 -4.77 3.21
N ASP A 113 -11.98 -4.35 2.26
CA ASP A 113 -11.00 -5.21 1.59
C ASP A 113 -9.80 -5.53 2.48
N HIS A 114 -9.47 -4.64 3.43
CA HIS A 114 -8.31 -4.75 4.32
C HIS A 114 -8.69 -4.94 5.79
N LYS A 115 -9.62 -5.86 6.09
CA LYS A 115 -10.01 -6.18 7.48
C LYS A 115 -8.82 -6.57 8.34
N GLY A 116 -8.82 -6.15 9.61
CA GLY A 116 -7.68 -6.35 10.52
C GLY A 116 -6.54 -5.34 10.35
N GLY A 117 -6.67 -4.39 9.42
CA GLY A 117 -5.65 -3.38 9.15
C GLY A 117 -5.58 -2.26 10.21
N VAL A 118 -4.42 -1.58 10.24
CA VAL A 118 -4.22 -0.31 10.93
C VAL A 118 -4.01 0.77 9.88
N PHE A 119 -4.65 1.93 10.06
CA PHE A 119 -4.72 2.96 9.01
C PHE A 119 -4.34 4.34 9.55
N SER A 120 -3.73 5.13 8.68
CA SER A 120 -3.44 6.56 8.87
C SER A 120 -3.91 7.30 7.64
N LEU A 121 -5.00 8.04 7.78
CA LEU A 121 -5.64 8.78 6.68
C LEU A 121 -5.25 10.25 6.76
N MET A 122 -4.83 10.80 5.64
CA MET A 122 -4.77 12.22 5.40
C MET A 122 -6.05 12.61 4.66
N THR A 123 -6.99 13.17 5.42
CA THR A 123 -8.34 13.52 4.95
C THR A 123 -8.48 15.03 4.78
N PRO A 124 -9.43 15.52 3.97
CA PRO A 124 -9.77 16.94 3.96
C PRO A 124 -10.21 17.46 5.34
N CYS A 125 -10.71 16.57 6.22
CA CYS A 125 -11.12 16.89 7.58
C CYS A 125 -9.96 16.81 8.60
N GLY A 126 -8.72 16.56 8.15
CA GLY A 126 -7.53 16.38 8.98
C GLY A 126 -6.98 14.96 8.98
N TYR A 127 -6.10 14.67 9.93
CA TYR A 127 -5.48 13.36 10.09
C TYR A 127 -6.34 12.44 10.95
N VAL A 128 -6.59 11.23 10.47
CA VAL A 128 -7.34 10.20 11.19
C VAL A 128 -6.47 8.96 11.32
N SER A 129 -6.19 8.52 12.54
CA SER A 129 -5.53 7.24 12.80
C SER A 129 -6.55 6.23 13.30
N LEU A 130 -6.58 5.06 12.65
CA LEU A 130 -7.48 3.96 12.98
C LEU A 130 -6.67 2.74 13.38
N THR A 131 -6.87 2.28 14.61
CA THR A 131 -6.61 0.89 14.97
C THR A 131 -7.62 -0.04 14.29
N GLU A 132 -7.37 -1.34 14.30
CA GLU A 132 -8.31 -2.36 13.81
C GLU A 132 -9.72 -2.17 14.37
N ALA A 133 -9.84 -2.10 15.70
CA ALA A 133 -11.14 -1.92 16.37
C ALA A 133 -11.82 -0.59 16.01
N GLN A 134 -11.05 0.46 15.74
CA GLN A 134 -11.59 1.75 15.31
C GLN A 134 -12.06 1.72 13.86
N ALA A 135 -11.38 0.98 12.98
CA ALA A 135 -11.82 0.79 11.61
C ALA A 135 -13.15 0.02 11.57
N GLU A 136 -13.31 -1.03 12.39
CA GLU A 136 -14.58 -1.75 12.53
C GLU A 136 -15.69 -0.85 13.10
N SER A 137 -15.40 -0.11 14.16
CA SER A 137 -16.36 0.82 14.76
C SER A 137 -16.80 1.91 13.78
N LEU A 138 -15.88 2.42 12.96
CA LEU A 138 -16.17 3.38 11.90
C LEU A 138 -17.10 2.77 10.84
N LEU A 139 -16.81 1.54 10.39
CA LEU A 139 -17.67 0.80 9.45
C LEU A 139 -19.09 0.56 9.99
N ASP A 140 -19.23 0.40 11.31
CA ASP A 140 -20.53 0.30 12.01
C ASP A 140 -21.25 1.65 12.17
N GLY A 141 -20.67 2.75 11.67
CA GLY A 141 -21.28 4.08 11.65
C GLY A 141 -20.91 4.97 12.84
N HIS A 142 -19.93 4.58 13.67
CA HIS A 142 -19.49 5.39 14.80
C HIS A 142 -18.60 6.55 14.35
N ARG A 143 -18.74 7.67 15.06
CA ARG A 143 -17.92 8.88 14.82
C ARG A 143 -16.46 8.63 15.17
N ILE A 144 -15.56 9.33 14.50
CA ILE A 144 -14.12 9.28 14.76
C ILE A 144 -13.56 10.67 15.03
N ARG A 145 -12.46 10.73 15.78
CA ARG A 145 -11.73 11.98 15.97
C ARG A 145 -10.77 12.19 14.82
N SER A 146 -10.87 13.37 14.20
CA SER A 146 -9.89 13.88 13.26
C SER A 146 -9.04 14.97 13.92
N HIS A 147 -7.77 15.01 13.55
CA HIS A 147 -6.81 16.00 14.02
C HIS A 147 -6.45 16.98 12.90
N PRO A 148 -6.79 18.28 13.04
CA PRO A 148 -6.48 19.29 12.02
C PRO A 148 -5.00 19.69 11.94
N GLY A 149 -4.10 18.99 12.64
CA GLY A 149 -2.65 19.28 12.62
C GLY A 149 -2.19 20.39 13.57
N VAL A 150 -3.07 20.90 14.43
CA VAL A 150 -2.74 21.81 15.54
C VAL A 150 -2.73 21.06 16.88
N ALA A 151 -1.79 21.40 17.75
CA ALA A 151 -1.67 20.78 19.06
C ALA A 151 -2.95 20.99 19.89
N ASP A 152 -3.38 19.93 20.58
CA ASP A 152 -4.54 19.90 21.49
C ASP A 152 -5.92 20.18 20.88
N ALA A 153 -6.05 20.23 19.55
CA ALA A 153 -7.36 20.27 18.89
C ALA A 153 -7.70 18.93 18.24
N SER A 154 -8.95 18.50 18.44
CA SER A 154 -9.55 17.40 17.71
C SER A 154 -11.00 17.72 17.43
N MET A 155 -11.51 17.25 16.31
CA MET A 155 -12.91 17.39 15.94
C MET A 155 -13.54 16.02 15.74
N GLU A 156 -14.78 15.85 16.15
CA GLU A 156 -15.54 14.64 15.81
C GLU A 156 -16.08 14.76 14.39
N VAL A 157 -15.70 13.81 13.56
CA VAL A 157 -16.16 13.66 12.18
C VAL A 157 -17.13 12.48 12.12
N SER A 158 -18.18 12.62 11.30
CA SER A 158 -19.13 11.52 11.12
C SER A 158 -18.51 10.35 10.36
N ALA A 159 -19.00 9.14 10.62
CA ALA A 159 -18.50 7.96 9.91
C ALA A 159 -18.69 8.09 8.40
N ASP A 160 -19.87 8.55 7.98
CA ASP A 160 -20.22 8.72 6.57
C ASP A 160 -19.28 9.72 5.87
N GLU A 161 -18.93 10.81 6.54
CA GLU A 161 -18.02 11.83 6.00
C GLU A 161 -16.59 11.32 5.79
N ILE A 162 -16.14 10.28 6.51
CA ILE A 162 -14.86 9.61 6.25
C ILE A 162 -15.05 8.49 5.22
N LEU A 163 -16.05 7.63 5.42
CA LEU A 163 -16.27 6.42 4.64
C LEU A 163 -16.61 6.68 3.17
N THR A 164 -17.24 7.83 2.85
CA THR A 164 -17.60 8.22 1.48
C THR A 164 -16.49 8.94 0.72
N GLN A 165 -15.37 9.26 1.38
CA GLN A 165 -14.23 9.91 0.72
C GLN A 165 -13.57 9.00 -0.30
N THR A 166 -13.11 9.59 -1.39
CA THR A 166 -12.38 8.88 -2.44
C THR A 166 -10.94 8.67 -1.99
N VAL A 167 -10.42 7.45 -2.16
CA VAL A 167 -9.01 7.17 -1.93
C VAL A 167 -8.23 7.62 -3.16
N ILE A 168 -7.31 8.56 -2.99
CA ILE A 168 -6.41 9.07 -4.06
C ILE A 168 -5.18 8.18 -4.17
N SER A 169 -4.64 7.76 -3.02
CA SER A 169 -3.50 6.87 -2.96
C SER A 169 -3.50 6.07 -1.67
N ALA A 170 -2.93 4.88 -1.75
CA ALA A 170 -2.74 3.98 -0.62
C ALA A 170 -1.32 3.43 -0.63
N ASN A 171 -0.67 3.44 0.53
CA ASN A 171 0.68 2.91 0.68
C ASN A 171 0.81 2.16 2.00
N ARG A 172 1.53 1.03 2.04
CA ARG A 172 1.70 0.24 3.27
C ARG A 172 3.11 0.38 3.81
N GLN A 173 3.30 0.82 5.06
CA GLN A 173 4.63 0.86 5.68
C GLN A 173 4.57 0.37 7.12
N ASN A 174 5.48 -0.53 7.50
CA ASN A 174 5.57 -1.10 8.86
C ASN A 174 4.22 -1.64 9.39
N GLY A 175 3.41 -2.24 8.52
CA GLY A 175 2.11 -2.80 8.89
C GLY A 175 0.95 -1.80 8.94
N VAL A 176 1.17 -0.52 8.63
CA VAL A 176 0.15 0.53 8.60
C VAL A 176 -0.14 0.97 7.17
N TRP A 177 -1.42 1.13 6.84
CA TRP A 177 -1.87 1.73 5.59
C TRP A 177 -1.94 3.26 5.71
N TYR A 178 -1.18 3.96 4.87
CA TYR A 178 -1.21 5.41 4.73
C TYR A 178 -2.06 5.78 3.52
N LEU A 179 -3.21 6.39 3.78
CA LEU A 179 -4.17 6.77 2.75
C LEU A 179 -4.17 8.28 2.54
N MET A 180 -4.14 8.71 1.28
CA MET A 180 -4.52 10.05 0.87
C MET A 180 -5.94 10.02 0.37
N THR A 181 -6.79 10.93 0.84
CA THR A 181 -8.21 10.95 0.51
C THR A 181 -8.70 12.34 0.13
N GLU A 182 -9.76 12.39 -0.66
CA GLU A 182 -10.45 13.62 -1.02
C GLU A 182 -11.97 13.50 -0.84
N PHE A 183 -12.65 14.65 -0.84
CA PHE A 183 -14.11 14.65 -0.88
C PHE A 183 -14.59 13.95 -2.16
N PRO A 184 -15.71 13.21 -2.11
CA PRO A 184 -16.26 12.61 -3.31
C PRO A 184 -16.55 13.70 -4.36
N GLU A 185 -16.26 13.43 -5.63
CA GLU A 185 -16.56 14.37 -6.71
C GLU A 185 -18.06 14.71 -6.68
N GLN A 186 -18.38 15.98 -6.44
CA GLN A 186 -19.74 16.47 -6.61
C GLN A 186 -20.05 16.47 -8.10
N THR A 187 -20.86 15.52 -8.54
CA THR A 187 -21.56 15.65 -9.82
C THR A 187 -22.40 16.91 -9.72
N GLN A 188 -22.01 17.95 -10.47
CA GLN A 188 -22.80 19.18 -10.56
C GLN A 188 -24.21 18.81 -11.02
N SER A 189 -25.17 18.84 -10.09
CA SER A 189 -26.58 18.92 -10.46
C SER A 189 -26.76 20.21 -11.27
N PRO A 190 -27.33 20.17 -12.49
CA PRO A 190 -27.54 21.37 -13.27
C PRO A 190 -28.40 22.32 -12.45
N THR A 191 -27.87 23.52 -12.21
CA THR A 191 -28.54 24.59 -11.49
C THR A 191 -29.92 24.82 -12.13
N GLU A 192 -30.99 24.49 -11.41
CA GLU A 192 -32.34 24.97 -11.76
C GLU A 192 -32.34 26.49 -11.57
N MET A 193 -31.98 27.20 -12.63
CA MET A 193 -32.28 28.62 -12.76
C MET A 193 -33.77 28.75 -13.05
N GLU A 194 -34.60 28.77 -12.00
CA GLU A 194 -35.96 29.29 -12.10
C GLU A 194 -35.89 30.79 -12.38
N VAL A 195 -35.93 31.14 -13.67
CA VAL A 195 -36.11 32.52 -14.12
C VAL A 195 -37.61 32.83 -14.01
N ASN A 196 -38.04 33.32 -12.85
CA ASN A 196 -39.40 33.87 -12.73
C ASN A 196 -39.47 35.21 -13.47
N MET A 197 -40.04 35.20 -14.68
CA MET A 197 -40.51 36.41 -15.34
C MET A 197 -41.87 36.80 -14.75
N CYS A 198 -41.93 37.98 -14.13
CA CYS A 198 -43.15 38.75 -13.90
C CYS A 198 -42.86 40.22 -14.23
#